data_AF-A0A941SDB9-F1
#
_entry.id   AF-A0A941SDB9-F1
#
_cell.length_a   1.000
_cell.length_b   1.000
_cell.length_c   1.000
_cell.angle_alpha   90.00
_cell.angle_beta   90.00
_cell.angle_gamma   90.00
#
_symmetry.space_group_name_H-M   'P 1'
#
loop_
_entity.id
_entity.type
_entity.pdbx_description
1 polymer ?
#
loop_
_entity_poly.entity_id
_entity_poly.type
_entity_poly.pdbx_seq_one_letter_code
_entity_poly.pdbx_strand_id
1 'polypeptide(L)'
;MLFKEDAFEVVAPPRIKNSEILQFIRQYKKWMLKQLTHRQCKSPKSAYWPLHFLAGETLRFKDKSILLNVKFAKHKGTILEANGLKITVPWQKVTQEGLSDYVKQQVVAWYKEEAMIAVMRAIQTYGPVMGRSPLAVQIKKQKTRWGSCGMDKININWLLMLAPEAVLDYVVVHELCHLFHRNHGVRFWAKVEKFFPHYKQAEAWLSQHGQALYLT
;
A
#
# COMPACT_ATOMS: atom_id res chain seq x y z
N MET A 1 -23.26 4.87 -31.65
CA MET A 1 -22.30 5.99 -31.45
C MET A 1 -20.90 5.41 -31.56
N LEU A 2 -20.14 5.80 -32.58
CA LEU A 2 -18.78 5.30 -32.82
C LEU A 2 -17.83 6.01 -31.84
N PHE A 3 -17.35 5.30 -30.81
CA PHE A 3 -16.27 5.82 -29.97
C PHE A 3 -14.98 5.79 -30.79
N LYS A 4 -14.37 6.96 -31.04
CA LYS A 4 -12.99 7.01 -31.52
C LYS A 4 -12.08 6.48 -30.41
N GLU A 5 -11.11 5.64 -30.75
CA GLU A 5 -10.20 4.99 -29.79
C GLU A 5 -9.40 5.99 -28.91
N ASP A 6 -9.34 7.27 -29.30
CA ASP A 6 -8.65 8.36 -28.58
C ASP A 6 -9.59 9.38 -27.91
N ALA A 7 -10.84 9.01 -27.59
CA ALA A 7 -11.82 9.90 -26.95
C ALA A 7 -12.04 9.60 -25.46
N PHE A 8 -12.19 10.66 -24.65
CA PHE A 8 -12.62 10.54 -23.25
C PHE A 8 -14.14 10.67 -23.14
N GLU A 9 -14.77 9.70 -22.49
CA GLU A 9 -16.14 9.84 -22.00
C GLU A 9 -16.14 10.48 -20.62
N VAL A 10 -16.78 11.64 -20.49
CA VAL A 10 -16.95 12.34 -19.21
C VAL A 10 -18.39 12.14 -18.75
N VAL A 11 -18.58 11.27 -17.76
CA VAL A 11 -19.89 11.03 -17.14
C VAL A 11 -20.02 11.94 -15.92
N ALA A 12 -21.03 12.80 -15.92
CA ALA A 12 -21.33 13.70 -14.81
C ALA A 12 -22.73 13.43 -14.23
N PRO A 13 -22.93 13.60 -12.90
CA PRO A 13 -24.26 13.53 -12.31
C PRO A 13 -25.25 14.52 -12.95
N PRO A 14 -26.57 14.21 -13.02
CA PRO A 14 -27.55 15.00 -13.76
C PRO A 14 -27.67 16.48 -13.32
N ARG A 15 -27.20 16.79 -12.11
CA ARG A 15 -27.34 18.11 -11.47
C ARG A 15 -26.12 19.03 -11.65
N ILE A 16 -25.04 18.56 -12.29
CA ILE A 16 -23.84 19.37 -12.52
C ILE A 16 -24.05 20.25 -13.76
N LYS A 17 -23.74 21.54 -13.64
CA LYS A 17 -23.84 22.48 -14.77
C LYS A 17 -22.77 22.19 -15.83
N ASN A 18 -23.11 22.38 -17.11
CA ASN A 18 -22.15 22.21 -18.21
C ASN A 18 -20.88 23.07 -18.04
N SER A 19 -20.99 24.27 -17.45
CA SER A 19 -19.84 25.12 -17.15
C SER A 19 -18.84 24.47 -16.18
N GLU A 20 -19.34 23.74 -15.18
CA GLU A 20 -18.52 23.00 -14.23
C GLU A 20 -17.86 21.79 -14.91
N ILE A 21 -18.58 21.09 -15.79
CA ILE A 21 -18.02 19.98 -16.59
C ILE A 21 -16.87 20.49 -17.47
N LEU A 22 -17.06 21.61 -18.16
CA LEU A 22 -16.03 22.23 -19.01
C LEU A 22 -14.84 22.73 -18.18
N GLN A 23 -15.08 23.26 -16.98
CA GLN A 23 -14.00 23.64 -16.06
C GLN A 23 -13.19 22.42 -15.64
N PHE A 24 -13.84 21.32 -15.26
CA PHE A 24 -13.17 20.06 -14.94
C PHE A 24 -12.32 19.56 -16.12
N ILE A 25 -12.88 19.53 -17.33
CA ILE A 25 -12.16 19.08 -18.53
C ILE A 25 -10.92 19.95 -18.77
N ARG A 26 -11.06 21.28 -18.69
CA ARG A 26 -9.93 22.21 -18.85
C ARG A 26 -8.85 22.00 -17.80
N GLN A 27 -9.26 21.81 -16.54
CA GLN A 27 -8.36 21.64 -15.41
C GLN A 27 -7.55 20.33 -15.52
N TYR A 28 -8.14 19.23 -15.99
CA TYR A 28 -7.48 17.92 -16.03
C TYR A 28 -7.06 17.45 -17.42
N LYS A 29 -7.11 18.32 -18.44
CA LYS A 29 -6.84 17.97 -19.83
C LYS A 29 -5.50 17.25 -20.02
N LYS A 30 -4.40 17.76 -19.46
CA LYS A 30 -3.08 17.14 -19.68
C LYS A 30 -2.95 15.81 -18.93
N TRP A 31 -3.57 15.67 -17.76
CA TRP A 31 -3.60 14.39 -17.06
C TRP A 31 -4.37 13.35 -17.87
N MET A 32 -5.53 13.71 -18.41
CA MET A 32 -6.30 12.84 -19.30
C MET A 32 -5.45 12.42 -20.50
N LEU A 33 -4.80 13.36 -21.20
CA LEU A 33 -3.90 13.00 -22.31
C LEU A 33 -2.77 12.06 -21.90
N LYS A 34 -2.16 12.26 -20.72
CA LYS A 34 -1.13 11.36 -20.17
C LYS A 34 -1.67 9.96 -19.89
N GLN A 35 -2.96 9.82 -19.53
CA GLN A 35 -3.58 8.50 -19.35
C GLN A 35 -3.69 7.72 -20.66
N LEU A 36 -4.03 8.39 -21.77
CA LEU A 36 -4.10 7.71 -23.08
C LEU A 36 -2.73 7.21 -23.51
N THR A 37 -1.70 8.05 -23.41
CA THR A 37 -0.34 7.65 -23.78
C THR A 37 0.19 6.55 -22.87
N HIS A 38 -0.14 6.60 -21.58
CA HIS A 38 0.25 5.55 -20.64
C HIS A 38 -0.42 4.21 -20.93
N ARG A 39 -1.70 4.19 -21.32
CA ARG A 39 -2.41 2.95 -21.70
C ARG A 39 -1.76 2.23 -22.89
N GLN A 40 -1.10 2.98 -23.77
CA GLN A 40 -0.44 2.44 -24.96
C GLN A 40 0.96 1.85 -24.66
N CYS A 41 1.61 2.26 -23.56
CA CYS A 41 2.94 1.79 -23.17
C CYS A 41 2.87 0.58 -22.23
N LYS A 42 3.29 -0.59 -22.73
CA LYS A 42 3.35 -1.84 -21.96
C LYS A 42 4.62 -1.89 -21.13
N SER A 43 4.54 -1.52 -19.85
CA SER A 43 5.21 -2.15 -18.68
C SER A 43 5.63 -1.11 -17.62
N PRO A 44 5.32 -1.34 -16.34
CA PRO A 44 5.88 -0.53 -15.26
C PRO A 44 7.36 -0.91 -15.02
N LYS A 45 8.21 0.09 -14.73
CA LYS A 45 9.61 -0.12 -14.31
C LYS A 45 9.73 -0.82 -12.94
N SER A 46 8.67 -0.84 -12.13
CA SER A 46 8.61 -1.51 -10.83
C SER A 46 7.50 -2.57 -10.81
N ALA A 47 7.79 -3.73 -10.25
CA ALA A 47 6.80 -4.79 -10.01
C ALA A 47 5.89 -4.51 -8.79
N TYR A 48 6.19 -3.45 -8.02
CA TYR A 48 5.55 -3.14 -6.75
C TYR A 48 4.75 -1.84 -6.76
N TRP A 49 5.25 -0.83 -7.49
CA TRP A 49 4.75 0.54 -7.42
C TRP A 49 4.32 1.09 -8.78
N PRO A 50 3.23 1.87 -8.83
CA PRO A 50 2.90 2.69 -9.99
C PRO A 50 4.05 3.65 -10.26
N LEU A 51 4.41 3.84 -11.54
CA LEU A 51 5.47 4.78 -11.91
C LEU A 51 5.00 6.22 -11.79
N HIS A 52 3.73 6.47 -12.13
CA HIS A 52 3.16 7.81 -12.22
C HIS A 52 1.93 8.04 -11.34
N PHE A 53 1.50 7.02 -10.59
CA PHE A 53 0.27 7.01 -9.79
C PHE A 53 -0.97 7.41 -10.60
N LEU A 54 -1.07 6.84 -11.79
CA LEU A 54 -2.11 7.05 -12.79
C LEU A 54 -3.16 5.92 -12.76
N ALA A 55 -4.38 6.24 -13.19
CA ALA A 55 -5.44 5.23 -13.36
C ALA A 55 -5.00 4.13 -14.35
N GLY A 56 -5.22 2.87 -13.98
CA GLY A 56 -4.84 1.71 -14.77
C GLY A 56 -3.40 1.21 -14.53
N GLU A 57 -2.57 1.96 -13.80
CA GLU A 57 -1.31 1.39 -13.29
C GLU A 57 -1.57 0.31 -12.25
N THR A 58 -0.58 -0.54 -12.02
CA THR A 58 -0.65 -1.60 -11.02
C THR A 58 0.20 -1.28 -9.80
N LEU A 59 -0.23 -1.78 -8.65
CA LEU A 59 0.51 -1.80 -7.39
C LEU A 59 0.44 -3.21 -6.80
N ARG A 60 1.40 -3.57 -5.95
CA ARG A 60 1.46 -4.89 -5.30
C ARG A 60 0.84 -4.84 -3.91
N PHE A 61 -0.18 -5.63 -3.65
CA PHE A 61 -0.77 -5.78 -2.31
C PHE A 61 -0.79 -7.26 -1.92
N LYS A 62 -0.11 -7.60 -0.82
CA LYS A 62 -0.01 -8.96 -0.28
C LYS A 62 0.45 -9.97 -1.34
N ASP A 63 1.53 -9.61 -2.04
CA ASP A 63 2.09 -10.33 -3.19
C ASP A 63 1.19 -10.42 -4.44
N LYS A 64 0.01 -9.77 -4.47
CA LYS A 64 -0.89 -9.75 -5.63
C LYS A 64 -0.86 -8.40 -6.35
N SER A 65 -0.83 -8.41 -7.68
CA SER A 65 -0.98 -7.19 -8.48
C SER A 65 -2.44 -6.76 -8.47
N ILE A 66 -2.70 -5.50 -8.08
CA ILE A 66 -4.02 -4.88 -8.12
C ILE A 66 -3.96 -3.60 -8.96
N LEU A 67 -5.07 -3.24 -9.60
CA LEU A 67 -5.16 -2.02 -10.41
C LEU A 67 -5.38 -0.79 -9.52
N LEU A 68 -4.82 0.34 -9.94
CA LEU A 68 -5.10 1.65 -9.38
C LEU A 68 -6.22 2.31 -10.18
N ASN A 69 -7.38 2.51 -9.55
CA ASN A 69 -8.52 3.17 -10.17
C ASN A 69 -8.65 4.59 -9.62
N VAL A 70 -8.50 5.61 -10.47
CA VAL A 70 -8.66 7.01 -10.04
C VAL A 70 -9.99 7.54 -10.56
N LYS A 71 -10.83 8.05 -9.66
CA LYS A 71 -12.13 8.67 -9.96
C LYS A 71 -12.19 10.06 -9.34
N PHE A 72 -12.92 10.98 -9.94
CA PHE A 72 -13.11 12.33 -9.42
C PHE A 72 -14.52 12.48 -8.83
N ALA A 73 -14.62 13.10 -7.66
CA ALA A 73 -15.90 13.37 -6.99
C ALA A 73 -15.81 14.61 -6.09
N LYS A 74 -16.89 14.93 -5.37
CA LYS A 74 -16.93 16.04 -4.40
C LYS A 74 -16.13 15.74 -3.13
N HIS A 75 -16.10 14.48 -2.70
CA HIS A 75 -15.45 14.03 -1.48
C HIS A 75 -14.30 13.07 -1.80
N LYS A 76 -13.30 13.03 -0.93
CA LYS A 76 -12.21 12.05 -1.01
C LYS A 76 -12.69 10.67 -0.54
N GLY A 77 -12.02 9.62 -0.99
CA GLY A 77 -12.24 8.27 -0.47
C GLY A 77 -11.25 7.28 -1.05
N THR A 78 -10.95 6.22 -0.30
CA THR A 78 -10.06 5.13 -0.72
C THR A 78 -10.72 3.82 -0.35
N ILE A 79 -10.94 2.94 -1.33
CA ILE A 79 -11.67 1.68 -1.14
C ILE A 79 -10.99 0.59 -1.96
N LEU A 80 -10.72 -0.56 -1.35
CA LEU A 80 -10.34 -1.77 -2.07
C LEU A 80 -11.60 -2.43 -2.66
N GLU A 81 -11.65 -2.56 -3.98
CA GLU A 81 -12.72 -3.23 -4.72
C GLU A 81 -12.18 -4.53 -5.34
N ALA A 82 -13.09 -5.37 -5.87
CA ALA A 82 -12.71 -6.63 -6.52
C ALA A 82 -11.73 -6.43 -7.70
N ASN A 83 -11.78 -5.28 -8.36
CA ASN A 83 -10.92 -4.93 -9.51
C ASN A 83 -9.70 -4.08 -9.12
N GLY A 84 -9.45 -3.80 -7.84
CA GLY A 84 -8.28 -3.07 -7.36
C GLY A 84 -8.57 -1.92 -6.40
N LEU A 85 -7.60 -1.05 -6.19
CA LEU A 85 -7.69 0.06 -5.25
C LEU A 85 -8.31 1.28 -5.94
N LYS A 86 -9.50 1.69 -5.50
CA LYS A 86 -10.16 2.90 -5.96
C LYS A 86 -9.80 4.10 -5.09
N ILE A 87 -9.19 5.10 -5.70
CA ILE A 87 -8.93 6.43 -5.13
C ILE A 87 -9.92 7.44 -5.72
N THR A 88 -10.68 8.08 -4.84
CA THR A 88 -11.60 9.15 -5.17
C THR A 88 -10.94 10.49 -4.85
N VAL A 89 -10.71 11.30 -5.88
CA VAL A 89 -10.03 12.59 -5.81
C VAL A 89 -11.06 13.71 -5.76
N PRO A 90 -11.00 14.59 -4.74
CA PRO A 90 -11.83 15.79 -4.68
C PRO A 90 -11.36 16.82 -5.71
N TRP A 91 -12.00 16.85 -6.88
CA TRP A 91 -11.49 17.58 -8.06
C TRP A 91 -11.39 19.11 -7.87
N GLN A 92 -12.16 19.66 -6.93
CA GLN A 92 -12.10 21.09 -6.60
C GLN A 92 -10.91 21.45 -5.69
N LYS A 93 -10.25 20.46 -5.07
CA LYS A 93 -9.20 20.66 -4.07
C LYS A 93 -7.81 20.27 -4.54
N VAL A 94 -7.69 19.64 -5.71
CA VAL A 94 -6.44 19.07 -6.20
C VAL A 94 -6.16 19.61 -7.59
N THR A 95 -5.02 20.27 -7.76
CA THR A 95 -4.59 20.75 -9.08
C THR A 95 -4.13 19.60 -9.96
N GLN A 96 -4.01 19.83 -11.26
CA GLN A 96 -3.54 18.81 -12.19
C GLN A 96 -2.10 18.40 -11.90
N GLU A 97 -1.25 19.37 -11.54
CA GLU A 97 0.16 19.19 -11.22
C GLU A 97 0.33 18.39 -9.92
N GLY A 98 -0.53 18.61 -8.92
CA GLY A 98 -0.50 17.91 -7.64
C GLY A 98 -1.22 16.55 -7.62
N LEU A 99 -1.84 16.14 -8.73
CA LEU A 99 -2.70 14.96 -8.76
C LEU A 99 -1.94 13.65 -8.50
N SER A 100 -0.78 13.46 -9.11
CA SER A 100 0.06 12.28 -8.92
C SER A 100 0.48 12.13 -7.45
N ASP A 101 0.97 13.22 -6.85
CA ASP A 101 1.39 13.22 -5.45
C ASP A 101 0.21 13.00 -4.50
N TYR A 102 -0.94 13.58 -4.80
CA TYR A 102 -2.16 13.33 -4.04
C TYR A 102 -2.55 11.85 -4.06
N VAL A 103 -2.58 11.22 -5.24
CA VAL A 103 -2.92 9.79 -5.38
C VAL A 103 -1.89 8.94 -4.63
N LYS A 104 -0.60 9.22 -4.81
CA LYS A 104 0.50 8.56 -4.06
C LYS A 104 0.30 8.65 -2.55
N GLN A 105 -0.07 9.83 -2.03
CA GLN A 105 -0.35 10.01 -0.59
C GLN A 105 -1.55 9.19 -0.13
N GLN A 106 -2.64 9.12 -0.91
CA GLN A 106 -3.80 8.30 -0.55
C GLN A 106 -3.47 6.80 -0.57
N VAL A 107 -2.68 6.33 -1.55
CA VAL A 107 -2.21 4.95 -1.62
C VAL A 107 -1.36 4.61 -0.39
N VAL A 108 -0.40 5.47 -0.03
CA VAL A 108 0.45 5.27 1.16
C VAL A 108 -0.37 5.29 2.46
N ALA A 109 -1.36 6.17 2.57
CA ALA A 109 -2.24 6.22 3.73
C ALA A 109 -3.03 4.90 3.88
N TRP A 110 -3.61 4.42 2.78
CA TRP A 110 -4.32 3.14 2.77
C TRP A 110 -3.41 1.97 3.15
N TYR A 111 -2.19 1.89 2.61
CA TYR A 111 -1.24 0.84 3.02
C TYR A 111 -0.92 0.85 4.51
N LYS A 112 -0.85 2.03 5.14
CA LYS A 112 -0.62 2.12 6.59
C LYS A 112 -1.82 1.63 7.39
N GLU A 113 -3.04 1.90 6.93
CA GLU A 113 -4.28 1.41 7.55
C GLU A 113 -4.35 -0.12 7.45
N GLU A 114 -4.15 -0.67 6.24
CA GLU A 114 -4.11 -2.12 6.02
C GLU A 114 -2.98 -2.80 6.81
N ALA A 115 -1.81 -2.17 6.90
CA ALA A 115 -0.71 -2.67 7.73
C ALA A 115 -1.10 -2.73 9.21
N MET A 116 -1.78 -1.71 9.74
CA MET A 116 -2.24 -1.73 11.12
C MET A 116 -3.21 -2.90 11.35
N ILE A 117 -4.18 -3.10 10.45
CA ILE A 117 -5.14 -4.19 10.53
C ILE A 117 -4.43 -5.55 10.51
N ALA A 118 -3.53 -5.77 9.55
CA ALA A 118 -2.78 -7.02 9.40
C ALA A 118 -1.88 -7.31 10.60
N VAL A 119 -1.16 -6.30 11.11
CA VAL A 119 -0.30 -6.43 12.29
C VAL A 119 -1.12 -6.73 13.53
N MET A 120 -2.25 -6.05 13.75
CA MET A 120 -3.11 -6.33 14.90
C MET A 120 -3.70 -7.74 14.84
N ARG A 121 -4.09 -8.21 13.64
CA ARG A 121 -4.49 -9.61 13.43
C ARG A 121 -3.39 -10.58 13.82
N ALA A 122 -2.16 -10.36 13.34
CA ALA A 122 -1.02 -11.22 13.69
C ALA A 122 -0.74 -11.21 15.21
N ILE A 123 -0.79 -10.06 15.87
CA ILE A 123 -0.63 -9.96 17.32
C ILE A 123 -1.73 -10.72 18.06
N GLN A 124 -2.98 -10.65 17.60
CA GLN A 124 -4.08 -11.40 18.18
C GLN A 124 -3.89 -12.92 18.02
N THR A 125 -3.30 -13.37 16.92
CA THR A 125 -2.99 -14.78 16.70
C THR A 125 -1.84 -15.26 17.59
N TYR A 126 -0.72 -14.53 17.61
CA TYR A 126 0.52 -15.02 18.23
C TYR A 126 0.72 -14.55 19.67
N GLY A 127 0.29 -13.34 20.02
CA GLY A 127 0.49 -12.76 21.35
C GLY A 127 -0.04 -13.62 22.51
N PRO A 128 -1.30 -14.09 22.46
CA PRO A 128 -1.88 -14.93 23.52
C PRO A 128 -1.10 -16.23 23.74
N VAL A 129 -0.77 -16.97 22.66
CA VAL A 129 -0.04 -18.24 22.75
C VAL A 129 1.43 -18.06 23.15
N MET A 130 2.01 -16.89 22.87
CA MET A 130 3.36 -16.52 23.31
C MET A 130 3.41 -16.06 24.77
N GLY A 131 2.27 -15.69 25.35
CA GLY A 131 2.12 -15.20 26.72
C GLY A 131 2.48 -13.73 26.91
N ARG A 132 2.62 -12.94 25.84
CA ARG A 132 2.88 -11.49 25.92
C ARG A 132 2.46 -10.77 24.64
N SER A 133 1.88 -9.59 24.82
CA SER A 133 1.55 -8.63 23.76
C SER A 133 2.25 -7.29 24.01
N PRO A 134 2.56 -6.51 22.96
CA PRO A 134 3.15 -5.18 23.12
C PRO A 134 2.12 -4.21 23.70
N LEU A 135 2.60 -3.22 24.46
CA LEU A 135 1.75 -2.13 24.98
C LEU A 135 1.37 -1.12 23.90
N ALA A 136 2.16 -1.01 22.83
CA ALA A 136 1.81 -0.18 21.67
C ALA A 136 2.41 -0.71 20.37
N VAL A 137 1.71 -0.43 19.27
CA VAL A 137 2.13 -0.76 17.92
C VAL A 137 2.17 0.52 17.11
N GLN A 138 3.23 0.71 16.31
CA GLN A 138 3.35 1.84 15.39
C GLN A 138 3.67 1.36 13.98
N ILE A 139 2.95 1.90 13.00
CA ILE A 139 3.16 1.63 11.59
C ILE A 139 3.99 2.77 10.99
N LYS A 140 5.20 2.49 10.51
CA LYS A 140 6.15 3.50 10.02
C LYS A 140 6.80 3.09 8.70
N LYS A 141 7.45 4.03 8.01
CA LYS A 141 8.45 3.70 6.99
C LYS A 141 9.80 3.74 7.68
N GLN A 142 10.49 2.61 7.79
CA GLN A 142 11.87 2.54 8.28
C GLN A 142 12.79 2.30 7.10
N LYS A 143 13.97 2.93 7.08
CA LYS A 143 14.89 2.86 5.92
C LYS A 143 15.69 1.55 5.85
N THR A 144 15.96 0.95 7.00
CA THR A 144 16.94 -0.13 7.15
C THR A 144 16.39 -1.36 7.87
N ARG A 145 15.11 -1.34 8.27
CA ARG A 145 14.50 -2.37 9.11
C ARG A 145 13.05 -2.62 8.73
N TRP A 146 12.62 -3.86 8.90
CA TRP A 146 11.23 -4.30 8.69
C TRP A 146 10.38 -4.19 9.97
N GLY A 147 11.03 -4.28 11.12
CA GLY A 147 10.44 -4.03 12.43
C GLY A 147 11.48 -3.54 13.44
N SER A 148 11.01 -3.14 14.62
CA SER A 148 11.86 -2.91 15.79
C SER A 148 11.05 -2.88 17.08
N CYS A 149 11.65 -3.37 18.15
CA CYS A 149 11.04 -3.45 19.47
C CYS A 149 11.81 -2.58 20.48
N GLY A 150 11.13 -1.58 21.03
CA GLY A 150 11.58 -0.84 22.21
C GLY A 150 11.28 -1.60 23.50
N MET A 151 11.09 -0.91 24.63
CA MET A 151 10.78 -1.60 25.90
C MET A 151 9.52 -2.47 25.80
N ASP A 152 8.38 -1.87 25.41
CA ASP A 152 7.12 -2.61 25.21
C ASP A 152 6.35 -2.12 23.97
N LYS A 153 7.04 -1.41 23.07
CA LYS A 153 6.45 -0.84 21.86
C LYS A 153 7.13 -1.45 20.64
N ILE A 154 6.35 -1.94 19.69
CA ILE A 154 6.88 -2.43 18.42
C ILE A 154 6.55 -1.45 17.29
N ASN A 155 7.51 -1.24 16.40
CA ASN A 155 7.30 -0.55 15.14
C ASN A 155 7.36 -1.59 14.02
N ILE A 156 6.44 -1.51 13.06
CA ILE A 156 6.40 -2.37 11.88
C ILE A 156 6.40 -1.51 10.62
N ASN A 157 7.15 -1.95 9.61
CA ASN A 157 7.26 -1.25 8.34
C ASN A 157 6.05 -1.55 7.45
N TRP A 158 5.26 -0.53 7.07
CA TRP A 158 4.05 -0.74 6.24
C TRP A 158 4.37 -1.28 4.85
N LEU A 159 5.62 -1.16 4.38
CA LEU A 159 6.07 -1.77 3.12
C LEU A 159 5.90 -3.30 3.10
N LEU A 160 5.77 -3.95 4.26
CA LEU A 160 5.43 -5.38 4.35
C LEU A 160 4.08 -5.72 3.74
N MET A 161 3.19 -4.75 3.53
CA MET A 161 1.94 -4.96 2.80
C MET A 161 2.15 -5.24 1.31
N LEU A 162 3.35 -5.04 0.78
CA LEU A 162 3.72 -5.45 -0.57
C LEU A 162 4.17 -6.92 -0.61
N ALA A 163 4.60 -7.48 0.52
CA ALA A 163 5.13 -8.83 0.65
C ALA A 163 4.01 -9.87 0.84
N PRO A 164 4.30 -11.17 0.68
CA PRO A 164 3.38 -12.23 1.10
C PRO A 164 2.96 -12.08 2.58
N GLU A 165 1.71 -12.43 2.92
CA GLU A 165 1.19 -12.26 4.29
C GLU A 165 2.07 -12.96 5.35
N ALA A 166 2.60 -14.14 5.03
CA ALA A 166 3.48 -14.90 5.91
C ALA A 166 4.77 -14.13 6.28
N VAL A 167 5.26 -13.25 5.40
CA VAL A 167 6.44 -12.41 5.67
C VAL A 167 6.12 -11.34 6.70
N LEU A 168 4.93 -10.73 6.65
CA LEU A 168 4.47 -9.79 7.66
C LEU A 168 4.30 -10.50 9.01
N ASP A 169 3.64 -11.66 9.02
CA ASP A 169 3.41 -12.44 10.23
C ASP A 169 4.74 -12.83 10.90
N TYR A 170 5.73 -13.26 10.10
CA TYR A 170 7.09 -13.53 10.58
C TYR A 170 7.70 -12.31 11.27
N VAL A 171 7.66 -11.13 10.65
CA VAL A 171 8.23 -9.91 11.25
C VAL A 171 7.50 -9.56 12.55
N VAL A 172 6.18 -9.73 12.61
CA VAL A 172 5.43 -9.52 13.87
C VAL A 172 5.89 -10.51 14.95
N VAL A 173 6.00 -11.80 14.65
CA VAL A 173 6.51 -12.81 15.60
C VAL A 173 7.94 -12.50 16.06
N HIS A 174 8.80 -12.03 15.14
CA HIS A 174 10.15 -11.59 15.44
C HIS A 174 10.15 -10.45 16.48
N GLU A 175 9.35 -9.41 16.27
CA GLU A 175 9.25 -8.29 17.20
C GLU A 175 8.59 -8.68 18.54
N LEU A 176 7.63 -9.62 18.54
CA LEU A 176 7.06 -10.18 19.77
C LEU A 176 8.11 -10.97 20.56
N CYS A 177 9.00 -11.70 19.89
CA CYS A 177 10.10 -12.42 20.56
C CYS A 177 11.06 -11.44 21.26
N HIS A 178 11.23 -10.23 20.73
CA HIS A 178 12.03 -9.20 21.39
C HIS A 178 11.48 -8.70 22.72
N LEU A 179 10.20 -8.94 23.03
CA LEU A 179 9.64 -8.67 24.35
C LEU A 179 10.22 -9.61 25.42
N PHE A 180 10.74 -10.78 25.03
CA PHE A 180 11.35 -11.77 25.94
C PHE A 180 12.88 -11.75 25.87
N HIS A 181 13.43 -11.59 24.67
CA HIS A 181 14.87 -11.70 24.42
C HIS A 181 15.32 -10.52 23.56
N ARG A 182 16.10 -9.60 24.14
CA ARG A 182 16.54 -8.38 23.47
C ARG A 182 17.57 -8.60 22.36
N ASN A 183 18.30 -9.71 22.42
CA ASN A 183 19.37 -10.04 21.47
C ASN A 183 19.01 -11.31 20.68
N HIS A 184 19.45 -11.40 19.44
CA HIS A 184 19.24 -12.53 18.51
C HIS A 184 20.09 -13.78 18.83
N GLY A 185 20.22 -14.13 20.11
CA GLY A 185 20.93 -15.34 20.54
C GLY A 185 20.09 -16.62 20.39
N VAL A 186 20.64 -17.77 20.81
CA VAL A 186 20.00 -19.10 20.68
C VAL A 186 18.58 -19.12 21.25
N ARG A 187 18.35 -18.52 22.42
CA ARG A 187 17.01 -18.47 23.05
C ARG A 187 16.00 -17.66 22.24
N PHE A 188 16.43 -16.59 21.57
CA PHE A 188 15.57 -15.80 20.70
C PHE A 188 15.13 -16.63 19.50
N TRP A 189 16.07 -17.24 18.78
CA TRP A 189 15.76 -18.03 17.59
C TRP A 189 14.96 -19.28 17.89
N ALA A 190 15.24 -19.96 19.01
CA ALA A 190 14.42 -21.09 19.47
C ALA A 190 12.96 -20.67 19.71
N LYS A 191 12.73 -19.44 20.21
CA LYS A 191 11.38 -18.92 20.42
C LYS A 191 10.72 -18.54 19.08
N VAL A 192 11.45 -17.90 18.16
CA VAL A 192 10.96 -17.62 16.80
C VAL A 192 10.53 -18.91 16.11
N GLU A 193 11.40 -19.92 16.06
CA GLU A 193 11.13 -21.21 15.43
C GLU A 193 9.95 -21.95 16.08
N LYS A 194 9.80 -21.86 17.40
CA LYS A 194 8.66 -22.45 18.12
C LYS A 194 7.32 -21.89 17.64
N PHE A 195 7.22 -20.58 17.40
CA PHE A 195 5.95 -19.92 17.05
C PHE A 195 5.77 -19.69 15.55
N PHE A 196 6.86 -19.74 14.79
CA PHE A 196 6.85 -19.60 13.33
C PHE A 196 7.91 -20.54 12.71
N PRO A 197 7.62 -21.86 12.59
CA PRO A 197 8.61 -22.87 12.21
C PRO A 197 9.27 -22.63 10.84
N HIS A 198 8.56 -21.98 9.91
CA HIS A 198 9.05 -21.70 8.56
C HIS A 198 9.74 -20.33 8.43
N TYR A 199 10.21 -19.74 9.53
CA TYR A 199 10.75 -18.37 9.54
C TYR A 199 11.90 -18.14 8.56
N LYS A 200 12.73 -19.17 8.32
CA LYS A 200 13.85 -19.10 7.36
C LYS A 200 13.40 -18.76 5.94
N GLN A 201 12.20 -19.20 5.53
CA GLN A 201 11.65 -18.85 4.20
C GLN A 201 11.29 -17.37 4.12
N ALA A 202 10.67 -16.83 5.17
CA ALA A 202 10.32 -15.42 5.24
C ALA A 202 11.57 -14.53 5.35
N GLU A 203 12.59 -14.95 6.09
CA GLU A 203 13.89 -14.28 6.17
C GLU A 203 14.60 -14.25 4.81
N ALA A 204 14.68 -15.40 4.13
CA ALA A 204 15.25 -15.49 2.79
C ALA A 204 14.50 -14.59 1.80
N TRP A 205 13.16 -14.58 1.86
CA TRP A 205 12.36 -13.70 1.02
C TRP A 205 12.68 -12.21 1.27
N LEU A 206 12.78 -11.77 2.53
CA LEU A 206 13.15 -10.39 2.84
C LEU A 206 14.56 -10.03 2.39
N SER A 207 15.50 -10.97 2.48
CA SER A 207 16.87 -10.79 1.98
C SER A 207 16.89 -10.58 0.46
N GLN A 208 16.12 -11.38 -0.27
CA GLN A 208 16.09 -11.36 -1.74
C GLN A 208 15.26 -10.21 -2.31
N HIS A 209 14.11 -9.90 -1.72
CA HIS A 209 13.11 -8.99 -2.30
C HIS A 209 12.96 -7.67 -1.55
N GLY A 210 13.43 -7.59 -0.31
CA GLY A 210 13.14 -6.47 0.59
C GLY A 210 13.57 -5.11 0.03
N GLN A 211 14.73 -5.03 -0.62
CA GLN A 211 15.21 -3.77 -1.19
C GLN A 211 14.27 -3.24 -2.30
N ALA A 212 13.65 -4.13 -3.07
CA ALA A 212 12.75 -3.75 -4.16
C ALA A 212 11.39 -3.22 -3.69
N LEU A 213 11.04 -3.42 -2.41
CA LEU A 213 9.79 -2.91 -1.84
C LEU A 213 9.84 -1.40 -1.62
N TYR A 214 11.03 -0.83 -1.45
CA TYR A 214 11.18 0.59 -1.21
C TYR A 214 10.73 1.38 -2.42
N LEU A 215 9.77 2.27 -2.19
CA LEU A 215 9.40 3.29 -3.15
C LEU A 215 10.60 4.23 -3.33
N THR A 216 11.34 4.03 -4.42
CA THR A 216 12.40 4.91 -4.94
C THR A 216 11.80 6.07 -5.70
#